data_AF-A0A351C2U8-F1
#
_entry.id   AF-A0A351C2U8-F1
#
_cell.length_a   1.000
_cell.length_b   1.000
_cell.length_c   1.000
_cell.angle_alpha   90.00
_cell.angle_beta   90.00
_cell.angle_gamma   90.00
#
_symmetry.space_group_name_H-M   'P 1'
#
loop_
_entity.id
_entity.type
_entity.pdbx_description
1 polymer ?
#
loop_
_entity_poly.entity_id
_entity_poly.type
_entity_poly.pdbx_seq_one_letter_code
_entity_poly.pdbx_strand_id
1 'polypeptide(L)'
;LDRFCETMSSIREEIREVESGEADITDNVLKNSPHTAERIADDNWNHEYSRSKAAFPIKFSNGNKFWPAVARIDNAYGDRNLVCSCNPISDYADEVAG
;
A
#
# COMPACT_ATOMS: atom_id res chain seq x y z
N LEU A 1 8.24 9.63 -19.81
CA LEU A 1 9.02 10.17 -18.67
C LEU A 1 8.16 11.12 -17.84
N ASP A 2 7.39 12.01 -18.48
CA ASP A 2 6.52 12.99 -17.81
C ASP A 2 5.60 12.40 -16.74
N ARG A 3 4.94 11.26 -17.02
CA ARG A 3 4.10 10.56 -16.02
C ARG A 3 4.85 10.22 -14.74
N PHE A 4 6.11 9.79 -14.85
CA PHE A 4 6.93 9.49 -13.67
C PHE A 4 7.29 10.78 -12.92
N CYS A 5 7.68 11.84 -13.63
CA CYS A 5 7.95 13.15 -13.01
C CYS A 5 6.71 13.70 -12.29
N GLU A 6 5.53 13.66 -12.91
CA GLU A 6 4.26 14.07 -12.30
C GLU A 6 3.94 13.22 -11.06
N THR A 7 4.18 11.90 -11.12
CA THR A 7 4.03 11.01 -9.96
C THR A 7 4.96 11.44 -8.81
N MET A 8 6.23 11.71 -9.11
CA MET A 8 7.20 12.16 -8.10
C MET A 8 6.84 13.53 -7.52
N SER A 9 6.29 14.44 -8.33
CA SER A 9 5.74 15.70 -7.85
C SER A 9 4.55 15.48 -6.91
N SER A 10 3.62 14.59 -7.26
CA SER A 10 2.49 14.22 -6.38
C SER A 10 2.97 13.66 -5.04
N ILE A 11 3.95 12.75 -5.05
CA ILE A 11 4.56 12.21 -3.83
C ILE A 11 5.20 13.32 -2.99
N ARG A 12 5.80 14.34 -3.62
CA ARG A 12 6.35 15.48 -2.88
C ARG A 12 5.26 16.30 -2.19
N GLU A 13 4.09 16.47 -2.81
CA GLU A 13 2.95 17.13 -2.15
C GLU A 13 2.43 16.30 -0.97
N GLU A 14 2.33 14.97 -1.12
CA GLU A 14 1.95 14.08 0.00
C GLU A 14 2.93 14.19 1.18
N ILE A 15 4.23 14.38 0.90
CA ILE A 15 5.22 14.65 1.94
C ILE A 15 4.94 16.00 2.62
N ARG A 16 4.58 17.05 1.84
CA ARG A 16 4.27 18.38 2.39
C ARG A 16 3.01 18.37 3.26
N GLU A 17 1.99 17.58 2.91
CA GLU A 17 0.79 17.41 3.74
C GLU A 17 1.17 16.87 5.13
N VAL A 18 2.12 15.93 5.21
CA VAL A 18 2.65 15.45 6.49
C VAL A 18 3.51 16.51 7.18
N GLU A 19 4.40 17.20 6.45
CA GLU A 19 5.26 18.28 7.00
C GLU A 19 4.43 19.43 7.61
N SER A 20 3.25 19.72 7.03
CA SER A 20 2.35 20.80 7.46
C SER A 20 1.30 20.37 8.49
N GLY A 21 1.17 19.06 8.76
CA GLY A 21 0.18 18.50 9.67
C GLY A 21 -1.23 18.36 9.07
N GLU A 22 -1.37 18.50 7.75
CA GLU A 22 -2.63 18.21 7.04
C GLU A 22 -2.90 16.69 6.96
N ALA A 23 -1.86 15.87 7.00
CA ALA A 23 -1.95 14.41 7.09
C ALA A 23 -1.23 13.90 8.35
N ASP A 24 -1.81 12.89 9.01
CA ASP A 24 -1.20 12.28 10.20
C ASP A 24 0.20 11.68 9.89
N ILE A 25 1.12 11.79 10.83
CA ILE A 25 2.50 11.33 10.66
C ILE A 25 2.64 9.80 10.60
N THR A 26 1.70 9.08 11.20
CA THR A 26 1.66 7.63 11.26
C THR A 26 0.62 7.00 10.32
N ASP A 27 -0.49 7.70 10.07
CA ASP A 27 -1.58 7.26 9.19
C ASP A 27 -1.71 8.13 7.94
N ASN A 28 -0.90 7.85 6.93
CA ASN A 28 -0.94 8.54 5.65
C ASN A 28 -0.69 7.59 4.47
N VAL A 29 -0.97 8.07 3.26
CA VAL A 29 -0.80 7.30 2.02
C VAL A 29 0.63 6.78 1.82
N LEU A 30 1.64 7.55 2.23
CA LEU A 30 3.04 7.14 2.12
C LEU A 30 3.36 6.00 3.10
N LYS A 31 2.93 6.10 4.36
CA LYS A 31 3.19 5.11 5.40
C LYS A 31 2.43 3.80 5.20
N ASN A 32 1.24 3.84 4.63
CA ASN A 32 0.43 2.64 4.42
C ASN A 32 0.54 2.04 3.01
N SER A 33 1.36 2.64 2.14
CA SER A 33 1.69 2.07 0.84
C SER A 33 2.48 0.74 0.95
N PRO A 34 2.33 -0.20 0.01
CA PRO A 34 1.38 -0.21 -1.10
C PRO A 34 -0.05 -0.63 -0.66
N HIS A 35 -1.06 -0.09 -1.35
CA HIS A 35 -2.48 -0.44 -1.12
C HIS A 35 -2.94 -1.52 -2.12
N THR A 36 -3.29 -2.70 -1.62
CA THR A 36 -3.79 -3.83 -2.41
C THR A 36 -5.24 -3.63 -2.84
N ALA A 37 -5.69 -4.37 -3.87
CA ALA A 37 -7.08 -4.31 -4.31
C ALA A 37 -8.06 -4.69 -3.19
N GLU A 38 -7.72 -5.74 -2.43
CA GLU A 38 -8.50 -6.22 -1.28
C GLU A 38 -8.65 -5.13 -0.21
N ARG A 39 -7.55 -4.47 0.19
CA ARG A 39 -7.58 -3.38 1.18
C ARG A 39 -8.44 -2.21 0.71
N ILE A 40 -8.42 -1.90 -0.58
CA ILE A 40 -9.26 -0.83 -1.15
C ILE A 40 -10.73 -1.24 -1.18
N ALA A 41 -11.03 -2.52 -1.39
CA ALA A 41 -12.39 -3.06 -1.48
C ALA A 41 -13.02 -3.40 -0.12
N ASP A 42 -12.24 -3.47 0.96
CA ASP A 42 -12.73 -3.68 2.34
C ASP A 42 -13.86 -2.68 2.66
N ASP A 43 -14.92 -3.14 3.31
CA ASP A 43 -16.05 -2.31 3.74
C ASP A 43 -15.63 -1.25 4.76
N ASN A 44 -14.68 -1.60 5.63
CA ASN A 44 -14.15 -0.74 6.68
C ASN A 44 -12.92 0.03 6.19
N TRP A 45 -12.96 1.35 6.34
CA TRP A 45 -11.84 2.21 5.95
C TRP A 45 -11.54 3.22 7.04
N ASN A 46 -10.63 2.81 7.92
CA ASN A 46 -10.22 3.56 9.10
C ASN A 46 -8.93 4.32 8.82
N HIS A 47 -8.97 5.16 7.78
CA HIS A 47 -7.86 6.06 7.40
C HIS A 47 -8.37 7.48 7.23
N GLU A 48 -7.53 8.45 7.58
CA GLU A 48 -7.85 9.88 7.45
C GLU A 48 -7.78 10.42 6.00
N TYR A 49 -7.49 9.55 5.03
CA TYR A 49 -7.47 9.83 3.61
C TYR A 49 -8.38 8.88 2.83
N SER A 50 -8.82 9.26 1.64
CA SER A 50 -9.77 8.44 0.88
C SER A 50 -9.14 7.22 0.20
N ARG A 51 -9.95 6.18 -0.04
CA ARG A 51 -9.62 5.05 -0.93
C ARG A 51 -9.16 5.52 -2.32
N SER A 52 -9.77 6.58 -2.85
CA SER A 52 -9.42 7.14 -4.15
C SER A 52 -8.02 7.77 -4.14
N LYS A 53 -7.63 8.47 -3.06
CA LYS A 53 -6.28 9.03 -2.93
C LYS A 53 -5.22 7.92 -2.84
N ALA A 54 -5.56 6.83 -2.16
CA ALA A 54 -4.69 5.64 -2.06
C ALA A 54 -4.54 4.89 -3.41
N ALA A 55 -5.65 4.65 -4.12
CA ALA A 55 -5.64 3.82 -5.32
C ALA A 55 -5.40 4.60 -6.63
N PHE A 56 -5.81 5.87 -6.68
CA PHE A 56 -5.82 6.67 -7.90
C PHE A 56 -5.32 8.11 -7.65
N PRO A 57 -4.07 8.29 -7.16
CA PRO A 57 -3.56 9.61 -6.75
C PRO A 57 -3.43 10.61 -7.91
N ILE A 58 -3.31 10.13 -9.15
CA ILE A 58 -3.09 10.94 -10.37
C ILE A 58 -4.05 10.55 -11.49
N LYS A 59 -4.48 11.53 -12.30
CA LYS A 59 -5.57 11.36 -13.29
C LYS A 59 -5.35 10.24 -14.30
N PHE A 60 -4.10 9.97 -14.70
CA PHE A 60 -3.79 8.94 -15.71
C PHE A 60 -3.77 7.51 -15.15
N SER A 61 -3.98 7.31 -13.84
CA SER A 61 -4.15 5.98 -13.24
C SER A 61 -5.50 5.33 -13.59
N ASN A 62 -6.42 6.09 -14.18
CA ASN A 62 -7.73 5.61 -14.64
C ASN A 62 -7.60 4.93 -16.01
N GLY A 63 -7.86 3.63 -16.07
CA GLY A 63 -7.94 2.83 -17.30
C GLY A 63 -6.91 1.71 -17.43
N ASN A 64 -5.78 1.79 -16.71
CA ASN A 64 -4.75 0.74 -16.64
C ASN A 64 -4.16 0.68 -15.22
N LYS A 65 -4.94 0.15 -14.27
CA LYS A 65 -4.53 0.03 -12.88
C LYS A 65 -3.71 -1.23 -12.66
N PHE A 66 -2.47 -1.06 -12.23
CA PHE A 66 -1.66 -2.15 -11.67
C PHE A 66 -1.94 -2.25 -10.17
N TRP A 67 -2.30 -3.45 -9.71
CA TRP A 67 -2.57 -3.73 -8.30
C TRP A 67 -1.35 -4.38 -7.65
N PRO A 68 -0.83 -3.82 -6.55
CA PRO A 68 0.11 -4.53 -5.69
C PRO A 68 -0.54 -5.82 -5.17
N ALA A 69 0.17 -6.94 -5.29
CA ALA A 69 -0.35 -8.25 -4.89
C ALA A 69 -0.38 -8.44 -3.37
N VAL A 70 0.53 -7.77 -2.65
CA VAL A 70 0.65 -7.83 -1.18
C VAL A 70 0.87 -6.44 -0.60
N ALA A 71 0.56 -6.29 0.69
CA ALA A 71 0.90 -5.12 1.47
C ALA A 71 2.43 -5.03 1.71
N ARG A 72 2.87 -4.02 2.46
CA ARG A 72 4.28 -3.84 2.80
C ARG A 72 4.82 -5.07 3.55
N ILE A 73 5.92 -5.63 3.06
CA ILE A 73 6.58 -6.80 3.64
C ILE A 73 7.29 -6.43 4.94
N ASP A 74 7.17 -7.28 5.97
CA ASP A 74 7.98 -7.20 7.18
C ASP A 74 9.33 -7.91 6.97
N ASN A 75 10.33 -7.13 6.60
CA ASN A 75 11.69 -7.63 6.37
C ASN A 75 12.34 -8.15 7.66
N ALA A 76 12.11 -7.48 8.79
CA ALA A 76 12.77 -7.83 10.05
C ALA A 76 12.24 -9.15 10.63
N TYR A 77 10.95 -9.46 10.40
CA TYR A 77 10.42 -10.78 10.70
C TYR A 77 11.04 -11.85 9.81
N GLY A 78 11.15 -11.61 8.50
CA GLY A 78 11.75 -12.54 7.55
C GLY A 78 13.21 -12.89 7.88
N ASP A 79 14.02 -11.89 8.25
CA ASP A 79 15.42 -12.09 8.63
C ASP A 79 15.57 -12.91 9.93
N ARG A 80 14.61 -12.83 10.85
CA ARG A 80 14.61 -13.58 12.12
C ARG A 80 14.03 -15.00 11.98
N ASN A 81 13.19 -15.23 10.97
CA ASN A 81 12.49 -16.49 10.73
C ASN A 81 12.79 -16.99 9.32
N LEU A 82 14.05 -17.35 9.08
CA LEU A 82 14.52 -17.68 7.73
C LEU A 82 13.85 -18.95 7.19
N VAL A 83 12.97 -18.78 6.21
CA VAL A 83 12.36 -19.85 5.40
C VAL A 83 12.76 -19.61 3.95
N CYS A 84 13.64 -20.48 3.42
CA CYS A 84 14.24 -20.31 2.09
C CYS A 84 13.89 -21.45 1.11
N SER A 85 12.98 -22.34 1.50
CA SER A 85 12.34 -23.34 0.65
C SER A 85 10.83 -23.28 0.84
N CYS A 86 10.08 -23.85 -0.11
CA CYS A 86 8.64 -24.00 0.09
C CYS A 86 8.39 -24.86 1.33
N ASN A 87 7.49 -24.41 2.19
CA ASN A 87 6.96 -25.26 3.24
C ASN A 87 6.09 -26.37 2.61
N PRO A 88 5.83 -27.46 3.32
CA PRO A 88 4.81 -28.42 2.93
C PRO A 88 3.48 -27.73 2.61
N ILE A 89 2.73 -28.23 1.62
CA ILE A 89 1.43 -27.66 1.22
C ILE A 89 0.46 -27.58 2.40
N SER A 90 0.56 -28.50 3.36
CA SER A 90 -0.21 -28.50 4.61
C SER A 90 -0.11 -27.19 5.37
N ASP A 91 1.05 -26.54 5.35
CA ASP A 91 1.31 -25.34 6.16
C ASP A 91 0.63 -24.10 5.56
N TYR A 92 0.22 -24.16 4.30
CA TYR A 92 -0.57 -23.10 3.63
C TYR A 92 -2.07 -23.37 3.64
N ALA A 93 -2.51 -24.54 4.10
CA ALA A 93 -3.93 -24.92 4.10
C ALA A 93 -4.74 -24.20 5.20
N ASP A 94 -4.06 -23.60 6.18
CA ASP A 94 -4.67 -23.01 7.37
C ASP A 94 -4.71 -21.46 7.33
N GLU A 95 -5.16 -20.83 6.24
CA GLU A 95 -5.45 -19.37 6.21
C GLU A 95 -6.64 -19.01 5.29
N VAL A 96 -7.76 -19.75 5.36
CA VAL A 96 -9.02 -19.38 4.67
C VAL A 96 -10.19 -19.18 5.66
N ALA A 97 -9.91 -18.94 6.93
CA ALA A 97 -10.94 -18.63 7.93
C ALA A 97 -10.50 -17.44 8.78
N GLY A 98 -11.01 -16.25 8.44
CA GLY A 98 -10.83 -15.00 9.18
C GLY A 98 -11.30 -13.82 8.37
#